data_AF-A4FEY2-F1
#
_entry.id   AF-A4FEY2-F1
#
_cell.length_a   1.000
_cell.length_b   1.000
_cell.length_c   1.000
_cell.angle_alpha   90.00
_cell.angle_beta   90.00
_cell.angle_gamma   90.00
#
_symmetry.space_group_name_H-M   'P 1'
#
loop_
_entity.id
_entity.type
_entity.pdbx_description
1 polymer ?
#
loop_
_entity_poly.entity_id
_entity_poly.type
_entity_poly.pdbx_seq_one_letter_code
_entity_poly.pdbx_strand_id
1 'polypeptide(L)'
;MRRRPSPRRAFGDVDRRLLRYCVAVPASPRANRALDALGAAADDGLLWTALSCAMATHAGTWRRAAVRAMLSVATTSLAIHVCVKPVRHRRRPRSVLARGIRRSASTPRSSSFPSGHAASAAAVVTAMAMERTGLGLAVAPLAAAVAYSRLHTGVHWPSDVLGGIVLGVAGALAIRCLWAPKPATAPACVRPRRPTRRSHRHAWLSCATRTIAAWHRRTPPTGHATR
;
A
#
# COMPACT_ATOMS: atom_id res chain seq x y z
N MET A 1 -38.54 3.68 31.81
CA MET A 1 -37.98 2.94 30.65
C MET A 1 -37.09 3.85 29.80
N ARG A 2 -35.76 3.63 29.75
CA ARG A 2 -34.88 4.35 28.80
C ARG A 2 -35.06 3.76 27.40
N ARG A 3 -35.67 4.52 26.47
CA ARG A 3 -35.74 4.12 25.06
C ARG A 3 -34.32 3.95 24.51
N ARG A 4 -34.01 2.78 23.96
CA ARG A 4 -32.73 2.55 23.26
C ARG A 4 -32.60 3.56 22.12
N PRO A 5 -31.44 4.23 21.96
CA PRO A 5 -31.26 5.18 20.88
C PRO A 5 -31.36 4.47 19.53
N SER A 6 -32.04 5.10 18.56
CA SER A 6 -32.08 4.60 17.18
C SER A 6 -30.66 4.42 16.62
N PRO A 7 -30.40 3.44 15.72
CA PRO A 7 -29.07 3.15 15.19
C PRO A 7 -28.34 4.39 14.62
N ARG A 8 -29.07 5.29 13.93
CA ARG A 8 -28.52 6.55 13.38
C ARG A 8 -28.03 7.50 14.47
N ARG A 9 -28.71 7.56 15.61
CA ARG A 9 -28.32 8.38 16.77
C ARG A 9 -27.10 7.79 17.47
N ALA A 10 -27.08 6.47 17.68
CA ALA A 10 -25.94 5.77 18.26
C ALA A 10 -24.65 5.98 17.43
N PHE A 11 -24.72 5.89 16.11
CA PHE A 11 -23.59 6.17 15.21
C PHE A 11 -23.08 7.62 15.34
N GLY A 12 -23.99 8.60 15.35
CA GLY A 12 -23.64 10.01 15.52
C GLY A 12 -23.08 10.35 16.91
N ASP A 13 -23.41 9.57 17.93
CA ASP A 13 -22.89 9.72 19.29
C ASP A 13 -21.46 9.17 19.41
N VAL A 14 -21.17 8.04 18.76
CA VAL A 14 -19.81 7.48 18.66
C VAL A 14 -18.88 8.44 17.92
N ASP A 15 -19.28 8.95 16.76
CA ASP A 15 -18.51 9.93 15.99
C ASP A 15 -18.19 11.18 16.82
N ARG A 16 -19.18 11.69 17.57
CA ARG A 16 -19.00 12.83 18.49
C ARG A 16 -18.04 12.53 19.63
N ARG A 17 -18.16 11.35 20.23
CA ARG A 17 -17.29 10.93 21.34
C ARG A 17 -15.83 10.80 20.88
N LEU A 18 -15.61 10.12 19.76
CA LEU A 18 -14.28 9.95 19.17
C LEU A 18 -13.66 11.30 18.80
N LEU A 19 -14.42 12.19 18.15
CA LEU A 19 -13.93 13.51 17.81
C LEU A 19 -13.53 14.32 19.05
N ARG A 20 -14.32 14.27 20.13
CA ARG A 20 -14.00 14.93 21.40
C ARG A 20 -12.68 14.41 21.99
N TYR A 21 -12.43 13.10 21.93
CA TYR A 21 -11.16 12.54 22.38
C TYR A 21 -9.99 13.08 21.55
N CYS A 22 -10.09 13.10 20.21
CA CYS A 22 -9.03 13.63 19.34
C CYS A 22 -8.74 15.10 19.60
N VAL A 23 -9.78 15.94 19.78
CA VAL A 23 -9.62 17.38 20.03
C VAL A 23 -9.09 17.65 21.45
N ALA A 24 -9.40 16.79 22.41
CA ALA A 24 -8.98 16.93 23.80
C ALA A 24 -7.51 16.57 24.04
N VAL A 25 -6.83 15.91 23.09
CA VAL A 25 -5.40 15.60 23.19
C VAL A 25 -4.62 16.92 23.37
N PRO A 26 -3.94 17.12 24.51
CA PRO A 26 -3.14 18.32 24.73
C PRO A 26 -1.99 18.35 23.73
N ALA A 27 -1.94 19.39 22.91
CA ALA A 27 -0.84 19.65 21.99
C ALA A 27 -0.23 21.01 22.32
N SER A 28 1.11 21.05 22.34
CA SER A 28 1.85 22.29 22.51
C SER A 28 1.50 23.29 21.39
N PRO A 29 1.67 24.62 21.61
CA PRO A 29 1.41 25.62 20.58
C PRO A 29 2.20 25.39 19.27
N ARG A 30 3.38 24.76 19.36
CA ARG A 30 4.19 24.37 18.20
C ARG A 30 3.57 23.18 17.47
N ALA A 31 3.13 22.14 18.18
CA ALA A 31 2.46 20.98 17.60
C ALA A 31 1.15 21.38 16.89
N ASN A 32 0.37 22.29 17.48
CA ASN A 32 -0.85 22.80 16.83
C ASN A 32 -0.53 23.52 15.52
N ARG A 33 0.47 24.41 15.51
CA ARG A 33 0.93 25.09 14.28
C ARG A 33 1.43 24.11 13.23
N ALA A 34 2.17 23.08 13.63
CA ALA A 34 2.63 22.04 12.72
C ALA A 34 1.46 21.27 12.09
N LEU A 35 0.42 20.93 12.87
CA LEU A 35 -0.77 20.25 12.36
C LEU A 35 -1.61 21.13 11.43
N ASP A 36 -1.75 22.42 11.74
CA ASP A 36 -2.40 23.40 10.85
C ASP A 36 -1.61 23.56 9.54
N ALA A 37 -0.28 23.69 9.62
CA ALA A 37 0.60 23.79 8.45
C ALA A 37 0.59 22.51 7.61
N LEU A 38 0.58 21.34 8.23
CA LEU A 38 0.41 20.05 7.54
C LEU A 38 -0.94 19.95 6.84
N GLY A 39 -2.01 20.43 7.50
CA GLY A 39 -3.34 20.51 6.90
C GLY A 39 -3.36 21.42 5.67
N ALA A 40 -2.73 22.60 5.77
CA ALA A 40 -2.63 23.57 4.69
C ALA A 40 -1.73 23.09 3.54
N ALA A 41 -0.58 22.46 3.84
CA ALA A 41 0.29 21.89 2.81
C ALA A 41 -0.38 20.74 2.05
N ALA A 42 -1.28 20.02 2.71
CA ALA A 42 -2.07 18.97 2.08
C ALA A 42 -3.36 19.49 1.40
N ASP A 43 -3.68 20.79 1.51
CA ASP A 43 -4.72 21.40 0.67
C ASP A 43 -4.33 21.31 -0.81
N ASP A 44 -5.32 21.07 -1.66
CA ASP A 44 -5.19 20.88 -3.12
C ASP A 44 -4.18 19.80 -3.57
N GLY A 45 -3.70 18.97 -2.65
CA GLY A 45 -2.74 17.90 -2.94
C GLY A 45 -1.29 18.38 -3.11
N LEU A 46 -0.97 19.64 -2.80
CA LEU A 46 0.36 20.23 -3.02
C LEU A 46 1.49 19.42 -2.37
N LEU A 47 1.31 18.98 -1.12
CA LEU A 47 2.25 18.12 -0.40
C LEU A 47 2.57 16.83 -1.17
N TRP A 48 1.52 16.16 -1.67
CA TRP A 48 1.66 14.90 -2.38
C TRP A 48 2.27 15.08 -3.77
N THR A 49 1.93 16.18 -4.44
CA THR A 49 2.53 16.59 -5.72
C THR A 49 4.03 16.85 -5.54
N ALA A 50 4.42 17.64 -4.53
CA ALA A 50 5.82 17.93 -4.24
C ALA A 50 6.62 16.65 -3.92
N LEU A 51 6.07 15.78 -3.07
CA LEU A 51 6.68 14.48 -2.74
C LEU A 51 6.85 13.61 -4.00
N SER A 52 5.81 13.54 -4.84
CA SER A 52 5.84 12.74 -6.07
C SER A 52 6.82 13.29 -7.09
N CYS A 53 6.90 14.62 -7.26
CA CYS A 53 7.91 15.27 -8.10
C CYS A 53 9.33 14.96 -7.62
N ALA A 54 9.59 15.08 -6.32
CA ALA A 54 10.89 14.73 -5.73
C ALA A 54 11.25 13.26 -6.03
N MET A 55 10.31 12.34 -5.83
CA MET A 55 10.52 10.92 -6.12
C MET A 55 10.68 10.62 -7.62
N ALA A 56 10.06 11.39 -8.51
CA ALA A 56 10.13 11.21 -9.95
C ALA A 56 11.51 11.54 -10.53
N THR A 57 12.35 12.29 -9.80
CA THR A 57 13.75 12.53 -10.18
C THR A 57 14.57 11.24 -10.19
N HIS A 58 14.20 10.25 -9.38
CA HIS A 58 14.86 8.95 -9.31
C HIS A 58 14.22 7.94 -10.27
N ALA A 59 15.04 7.32 -11.13
CA ALA A 59 14.58 6.33 -12.09
C ALA A 59 14.10 5.02 -11.41
N GLY A 60 13.38 4.19 -12.18
CA GLY A 60 12.94 2.87 -11.72
C GLY A 60 11.71 2.91 -10.82
N THR A 61 11.77 2.23 -9.67
CA THR A 61 10.62 2.02 -8.77
C THR A 61 10.10 3.31 -8.15
N TRP A 62 10.98 4.30 -7.91
CA TRP A 62 10.61 5.59 -7.33
C TRP A 62 9.73 6.42 -8.27
N ARG A 63 10.14 6.60 -9.53
CA ARG A 63 9.31 7.24 -10.56
C ARG A 63 7.99 6.50 -10.79
N ARG A 64 7.99 5.17 -10.85
CA ARG A 64 6.74 4.39 -10.97
C ARG A 64 5.81 4.60 -9.78
N ALA A 65 6.35 4.61 -8.56
CA ALA A 65 5.57 4.85 -7.35
C ALA A 65 4.96 6.27 -7.35
N ALA A 66 5.74 7.28 -7.76
CA ALA A 66 5.26 8.65 -7.92
C ALA A 66 4.12 8.77 -8.93
N VAL A 67 4.28 8.19 -10.13
CA VAL A 67 3.24 8.24 -11.17
C VAL A 67 1.99 7.50 -10.70
N ARG A 68 2.13 6.29 -10.12
CA ARG A 68 0.96 5.56 -9.59
C ARG A 68 0.27 6.35 -8.49
N ALA A 69 1.02 6.98 -7.59
CA ALA A 69 0.45 7.80 -6.52
C ALA A 69 -0.38 8.97 -7.10
N MET A 70 0.15 9.70 -8.08
CA MET A 70 -0.58 10.80 -8.71
C MET A 70 -1.81 10.34 -9.49
N LEU A 71 -1.73 9.25 -10.25
CA LEU A 71 -2.91 8.66 -10.91
C LEU A 71 -3.97 8.23 -9.90
N SER A 72 -3.55 7.67 -8.76
CA SER A 72 -4.48 7.23 -7.70
C SER A 72 -5.14 8.42 -7.03
N VAL A 73 -4.40 9.51 -6.76
CA VAL A 73 -4.95 10.77 -6.24
C VAL A 73 -5.93 11.38 -7.23
N ALA A 74 -5.57 11.48 -8.51
CA ALA A 74 -6.45 12.03 -9.55
C ALA A 74 -7.76 11.23 -9.67
N THR A 75 -7.67 9.89 -9.70
CA THR A 75 -8.83 8.99 -9.77
C THR A 75 -9.72 9.14 -8.54
N THR A 76 -9.11 9.20 -7.34
CA THR A 76 -9.84 9.38 -6.08
C THR A 76 -10.53 10.74 -6.05
N SER A 77 -9.84 11.82 -6.44
CA SER A 77 -10.40 13.16 -6.51
C SER A 77 -11.57 13.25 -7.47
N LEU A 78 -11.45 12.62 -8.66
CA LEU A 78 -12.54 12.55 -9.64
C LEU A 78 -13.74 11.81 -9.06
N ALA A 79 -13.54 10.63 -8.46
CA ALA A 79 -14.61 9.85 -7.84
C ALA A 79 -15.31 10.63 -6.72
N ILE A 80 -14.56 11.37 -5.89
CA ILE A 80 -15.12 12.20 -4.83
C ILE A 80 -15.98 13.33 -5.41
N HIS A 81 -15.48 14.03 -6.43
CA HIS A 81 -16.15 15.20 -7.00
C HIS A 81 -17.38 14.81 -7.84
N VAL A 82 -17.31 13.71 -8.58
CA VAL A 82 -18.38 13.27 -9.49
C VAL A 82 -19.42 12.44 -8.75
N CYS A 83 -19.02 11.50 -7.90
CA CYS A 83 -19.94 10.51 -7.34
C CYS A 83 -20.43 10.86 -5.94
N VAL A 84 -19.60 11.50 -5.10
CA VAL A 84 -19.88 11.58 -3.65
C VAL A 84 -20.36 12.96 -3.22
N LYS A 85 -19.66 14.03 -3.64
CA LYS A 85 -20.00 15.42 -3.27
C LYS A 85 -21.42 15.86 -3.68
N PRO A 86 -21.97 15.46 -4.85
CA PRO A 86 -23.33 15.83 -5.23
C PRO A 86 -24.43 15.18 -4.39
N VAL A 87 -24.13 14.07 -3.70
CA VAL A 87 -25.14 13.21 -3.08
C VAL A 87 -25.19 13.36 -1.55
N ARG A 88 -24.11 13.83 -0.91
CA ARG A 88 -23.97 13.84 0.55
C ARG A 88 -23.65 15.24 1.09
N HIS A 89 -24.70 16.00 1.42
CA HIS A 89 -24.59 17.22 2.22
C HIS A 89 -24.55 16.87 3.71
N ARG A 90 -23.37 16.53 4.24
CA ARG A 90 -23.18 16.40 5.69
C ARG A 90 -22.72 17.73 6.29
N ARG A 91 -23.35 18.15 7.38
CA ARG A 91 -22.90 19.32 8.15
C ARG A 91 -21.60 19.01 8.89
N ARG A 92 -20.60 19.90 8.76
CA ARG A 92 -19.28 19.77 9.39
C ARG A 92 -19.40 19.79 10.94
N PRO A 93 -18.54 19.09 11.70
CA PRO A 93 -18.60 19.07 13.17
C PRO A 93 -18.53 20.46 13.81
N ARG A 94 -17.79 21.38 13.20
CA ARG A 94 -17.68 22.80 13.61
C ARG A 94 -19.03 23.50 13.78
N SER A 95 -20.01 23.16 12.93
CA SER A 95 -21.37 23.77 13.00
C SER A 95 -22.21 23.25 14.16
N VAL A 96 -21.85 22.11 14.75
CA VAL A 96 -22.63 21.41 15.79
C VAL A 96 -21.96 21.52 17.17
N LEU A 97 -20.63 21.64 17.21
CA LEU A 97 -19.82 21.62 18.45
C LEU A 97 -19.25 23.01 18.78
N ALA A 98 -19.95 24.09 18.42
CA ALA A 98 -19.53 25.49 18.49
C ALA A 98 -18.96 25.98 19.85
N ARG A 99 -19.13 25.22 20.94
CA ARG A 99 -18.46 25.43 22.23
C ARG A 99 -17.39 24.36 22.45
N GLY A 100 -16.11 24.76 22.40
CA GLY A 100 -14.97 23.94 22.83
C GLY A 100 -14.01 23.43 21.74
N ILE A 101 -14.29 23.65 20.46
CA ILE A 101 -13.35 23.32 19.37
C ILE A 101 -12.51 24.54 18.99
N ARG A 102 -11.18 24.40 19.01
CA ARG A 102 -10.23 25.43 18.57
C ARG A 102 -10.49 25.82 17.11
N ARG A 103 -10.63 27.13 16.88
CA ARG A 103 -10.87 27.72 15.56
C ARG A 103 -9.56 27.69 14.75
N SER A 104 -9.49 26.90 13.68
CA SER A 104 -8.43 27.09 12.66
C SER A 104 -8.93 28.12 11.63
N ALA A 105 -8.03 29.01 11.20
CA ALA A 105 -8.34 30.27 10.53
C ALA A 105 -8.87 30.14 9.09
N SER A 106 -8.64 29.01 8.41
CA SER A 106 -9.13 28.79 7.05
C SER A 106 -10.36 27.88 7.04
N THR A 107 -11.47 28.40 6.51
CA THR A 107 -12.72 27.63 6.35
C THR A 107 -13.02 27.44 4.87
N PRO A 108 -12.84 26.24 4.31
CA PRO A 108 -13.35 25.91 2.99
C PRO A 108 -14.89 25.84 3.02
N ARG A 109 -15.56 26.49 2.04
CA ARG A 109 -17.04 26.61 1.96
C ARG A 109 -17.78 25.34 1.48
N SER A 110 -17.09 24.20 1.36
CA SER A 110 -17.64 22.97 0.74
C SER A 110 -17.88 21.82 1.74
N SER A 111 -18.67 20.81 1.31
CA SER A 111 -19.13 19.64 2.11
C SER A 111 -18.02 18.97 2.94
N SER A 112 -18.33 18.47 4.15
CA SER A 112 -17.36 17.73 4.99
C SER A 112 -17.12 16.30 4.56
N PHE A 113 -17.99 15.72 3.74
CA PHE A 113 -17.91 14.30 3.38
C PHE A 113 -17.57 14.13 1.89
N PRO A 114 -16.59 13.28 1.54
CA PRO A 114 -15.56 12.63 2.37
C PRO A 114 -14.36 13.57 2.61
N SER A 115 -13.45 13.23 3.53
CA SER A 115 -12.22 14.00 3.72
C SER A 115 -11.26 13.80 2.53
N GLY A 116 -11.09 14.83 1.71
CA GLY A 116 -10.16 14.82 0.58
C GLY A 116 -8.70 14.59 1.01
N HIS A 117 -8.27 15.20 2.12
CA HIS A 117 -6.95 14.99 2.73
C HIS A 117 -6.70 13.54 3.13
N ALA A 118 -7.67 12.90 3.79
CA ALA A 118 -7.54 11.49 4.18
C ALA A 118 -7.55 10.57 2.95
N ALA A 119 -8.36 10.89 1.94
CA ALA A 119 -8.46 10.12 0.71
C ALA A 119 -7.18 10.19 -0.12
N SER A 120 -6.60 11.38 -0.31
CA SER A 120 -5.33 11.54 -1.04
C SER A 120 -4.17 10.89 -0.29
N ALA A 121 -4.11 11.04 1.05
CA ALA A 121 -3.11 10.40 1.89
C ALA A 121 -3.15 8.87 1.78
N ALA A 122 -4.34 8.27 1.86
CA ALA A 122 -4.52 6.83 1.72
C ALA A 122 -4.19 6.33 0.31
N ALA A 123 -4.58 7.07 -0.73
CA ALA A 123 -4.26 6.75 -2.12
C ALA A 123 -2.74 6.72 -2.36
N VAL A 124 -2.01 7.72 -1.87
CA VAL A 124 -0.54 7.81 -2.01
C VAL A 124 0.15 6.65 -1.32
N VAL A 125 -0.13 6.42 -0.02
CA VAL A 125 0.52 5.34 0.75
C VAL A 125 0.26 3.98 0.12
N THR A 126 -1.00 3.72 -0.29
CA THR A 126 -1.39 2.46 -0.92
C THR A 126 -0.68 2.26 -2.26
N ALA A 127 -0.65 3.30 -3.11
CA ALA A 127 0.01 3.26 -4.40
C ALA A 127 1.53 3.02 -4.29
N MET A 128 2.18 3.69 -3.33
CA MET A 128 3.62 3.54 -3.08
C MET A 128 3.94 2.17 -2.48
N ALA A 129 3.12 1.67 -1.56
CA ALA A 129 3.26 0.34 -0.97
C ALA A 129 3.16 -0.77 -2.03
N MET A 130 2.33 -0.59 -3.07
CA MET A 130 2.21 -1.54 -4.17
C MET A 130 3.48 -1.64 -5.02
N GLU A 131 4.23 -0.55 -5.21
CA GLU A 131 5.51 -0.58 -5.93
C GLU A 131 6.65 -1.08 -5.05
N ARG A 132 6.69 -0.62 -3.79
CA ARG A 132 7.67 -1.07 -2.79
C ARG A 132 7.10 -0.82 -1.39
N THR A 133 6.85 -1.88 -0.64
CA THR A 133 6.26 -1.80 0.71
C THR A 133 7.03 -0.84 1.62
N GLY A 134 8.36 -0.82 1.53
CA GLY A 134 9.20 0.11 2.30
C GLY A 134 8.93 1.60 2.01
N LEU A 135 8.54 1.97 0.78
CA LEU A 135 8.16 3.35 0.45
C LEU A 135 6.82 3.71 1.09
N GLY A 136 5.84 2.82 0.99
CA GLY A 136 4.55 3.02 1.65
C GLY A 136 4.69 3.18 3.16
N LEU A 137 5.49 2.32 3.80
CA LEU A 137 5.77 2.40 5.24
C LEU A 137 6.50 3.69 5.64
N ALA A 138 7.44 4.17 4.81
CA ALA A 138 8.13 5.43 5.07
C ALA A 138 7.19 6.65 5.03
N VAL A 139 6.19 6.62 4.15
CA VAL A 139 5.23 7.73 3.96
C VAL A 139 4.00 7.61 4.88
N ALA A 140 3.70 6.43 5.40
CA ALA A 140 2.54 6.17 6.24
C ALA A 140 2.43 7.07 7.49
N PRO A 141 3.51 7.38 8.24
CA PRO A 141 3.43 8.29 9.38
C PRO A 141 3.00 9.71 8.98
N LEU A 142 3.50 10.22 7.84
CA LEU A 142 3.13 11.53 7.31
C LEU A 142 1.65 11.54 6.90
N ALA A 143 1.19 10.50 6.19
CA ALA A 143 -0.21 10.35 5.81
C ALA A 143 -1.13 10.26 7.03
N ALA A 144 -0.73 9.52 8.07
CA ALA A 144 -1.46 9.43 9.32
C ALA A 144 -1.52 10.80 10.04
N ALA A 145 -0.42 11.56 10.06
CA ALA A 145 -0.39 12.90 10.63
C ALA A 145 -1.31 13.87 9.88
N VAL A 146 -1.37 13.80 8.55
CA VAL A 146 -2.31 14.59 7.72
C VAL A 146 -3.76 14.19 8.01
N ALA A 147 -4.08 12.90 8.12
CA ALA A 147 -5.43 12.46 8.47
C ALA A 147 -5.82 12.89 9.89
N TYR A 148 -4.89 12.78 10.84
CA TYR A 148 -5.09 13.16 12.23
C TYR A 148 -5.28 14.68 12.39
N SER A 149 -4.55 15.51 11.65
CA SER A 149 -4.69 16.97 11.72
C SER A 149 -6.12 17.42 11.44
N ARG A 150 -6.87 16.70 10.60
CA ARG A 150 -8.28 16.96 10.28
C ARG A 150 -9.23 16.62 11.43
N LEU A 151 -8.89 15.61 12.24
CA LEU A 151 -9.64 15.30 13.46
C LEU A 151 -9.31 16.29 14.58
N HIS A 152 -8.01 16.59 14.74
CA HIS A 152 -7.50 17.51 15.76
C HIS A 152 -8.05 18.94 15.60
N THR A 153 -8.13 19.43 14.36
CA THR A 153 -8.72 20.75 14.05
C THR A 153 -10.25 20.76 13.98
N GLY A 154 -10.89 19.60 14.23
CA GLY A 154 -12.34 19.45 14.32
C GLY A 154 -13.11 19.72 13.02
N VAL A 155 -12.45 19.70 11.86
CA VAL A 155 -13.07 20.01 10.55
C VAL A 155 -13.87 18.86 9.95
N HIS A 156 -13.57 17.62 10.35
CA HIS A 156 -14.16 16.41 9.79
C HIS A 156 -14.58 15.44 10.91
N TRP A 157 -15.64 14.67 10.67
CA TRP A 157 -16.01 13.57 11.56
C TRP A 157 -15.03 12.39 11.36
N PRO A 158 -14.79 11.56 12.40
CA PRO A 158 -13.99 10.33 12.26
C PRO A 158 -14.46 9.44 11.11
N SER A 159 -15.78 9.29 10.95
CA SER A 159 -16.35 8.57 9.80
C SER A 159 -16.11 9.25 8.43
N ASP A 160 -15.94 10.58 8.37
CA ASP A 160 -15.57 11.27 7.12
C ASP A 160 -14.11 10.94 6.72
N VAL A 161 -13.23 10.78 7.72
CA VAL A 161 -11.83 10.36 7.52
C VAL A 161 -11.78 8.89 7.10
N LEU A 162 -12.51 8.00 7.77
CA LEU A 162 -12.59 6.59 7.37
C LEU A 162 -13.16 6.41 5.96
N GLY A 163 -14.24 7.13 5.61
CA GLY A 163 -14.78 7.12 4.26
C GLY A 163 -13.78 7.62 3.21
N GLY A 164 -13.00 8.65 3.55
CA GLY A 164 -11.89 9.13 2.73
C GLY A 164 -10.82 8.05 2.51
N ILE A 165 -10.36 7.40 3.58
CA ILE A 165 -9.35 6.32 3.52
C ILE A 165 -9.82 5.19 2.59
N VAL A 166 -11.06 4.71 2.76
CA VAL A 166 -11.63 3.65 1.92
C VAL A 166 -11.64 4.05 0.45
N LEU A 167 -12.08 5.28 0.14
CA LEU A 167 -12.08 5.78 -1.23
C LEU A 167 -10.66 5.91 -1.81
N GLY A 168 -9.69 6.37 -1.02
CA GLY A 168 -8.30 6.46 -1.45
C GLY A 168 -7.67 5.09 -1.77
N VAL A 169 -7.92 4.10 -0.91
CA VAL A 169 -7.48 2.71 -1.14
C VAL A 169 -8.15 2.15 -2.40
N ALA A 170 -9.46 2.37 -2.57
CA ALA A 170 -10.20 1.92 -3.75
C ALA A 170 -9.66 2.57 -5.04
N GLY A 171 -9.36 3.86 -5.02
CA GLY A 171 -8.75 4.57 -6.16
C GLY A 171 -7.39 3.99 -6.53
N ALA A 172 -6.53 3.69 -5.54
CA ALA A 172 -5.25 3.04 -5.80
C ALA A 172 -5.40 1.61 -6.36
N LEU A 173 -6.38 0.84 -5.87
CA LEU A 173 -6.70 -0.49 -6.38
C LEU A 173 -7.25 -0.43 -7.82
N ALA A 174 -8.05 0.58 -8.16
CA ALA A 174 -8.51 0.78 -9.53
C ALA A 174 -7.32 0.99 -10.48
N ILE A 175 -6.34 1.81 -10.08
CA ILE A 175 -5.11 1.99 -10.86
C ILE A 175 -4.29 0.70 -10.94
N ARG A 176 -4.28 -0.14 -9.90
CA ARG A 176 -3.62 -1.45 -9.94
C ARG A 176 -4.19 -2.34 -11.05
N CYS A 177 -5.51 -2.32 -11.26
CA CYS A 177 -6.17 -3.10 -12.31
C CYS A 177 -5.74 -2.64 -13.72
N LEU A 178 -5.49 -1.35 -13.89
CA LEU A 178 -5.03 -0.78 -15.17
C LEU A 178 -3.51 -0.92 -15.36
N TRP A 179 -2.74 -0.84 -14.28
CA TRP A 179 -1.29 -0.91 -14.29
C TRP A 179 -0.76 -1.80 -13.17
N ALA A 180 -0.39 -3.02 -13.55
CA ALA A 180 0.17 -4.01 -12.64
C ALA A 180 1.44 -3.50 -11.92
N PRO A 181 1.54 -3.68 -10.60
CA PRO A 181 2.75 -3.35 -9.85
C PRO A 181 3.94 -4.19 -10.27
N LYS A 182 5.16 -3.74 -9.96
CA LYS A 182 6.31 -4.63 -10.09
C LYS A 182 6.03 -5.86 -9.21
N PRO A 183 6.24 -7.10 -9.70
CA PRO A 183 6.22 -8.25 -8.82
C PRO A 183 7.21 -7.99 -7.68
N ALA A 184 6.77 -8.20 -6.44
CA ALA A 184 7.72 -8.34 -5.35
C ALA A 184 8.70 -9.42 -5.79
N THR A 185 10.01 -9.11 -5.80
CA THR A 185 11.03 -10.11 -6.09
C THR A 185 10.72 -11.31 -5.22
N ALA A 186 10.26 -12.40 -5.85
CA ALA A 186 9.98 -13.63 -5.14
C ALA A 186 11.22 -13.95 -4.29
N PRO A 187 11.05 -14.41 -3.03
CA PRO A 187 12.19 -14.86 -2.24
C PRO A 187 12.98 -15.79 -3.16
N ALA A 188 14.26 -15.48 -3.37
CA ALA A 188 15.07 -16.17 -4.35
C ALA A 188 14.88 -17.67 -4.10
N CYS A 189 14.10 -18.33 -4.96
CA CYS A 189 13.93 -19.77 -4.87
C CYS A 189 15.36 -20.28 -4.93
N VAL A 190 15.82 -20.90 -3.85
CA VAL A 190 17.15 -21.47 -3.76
C VAL A 190 17.22 -22.41 -4.95
N ARG A 191 17.85 -21.94 -6.04
CA ARG A 191 17.97 -22.70 -7.26
C ARG A 191 18.73 -23.95 -6.79
N PRO A 192 18.12 -25.15 -6.84
CA PRO A 192 18.81 -26.34 -6.34
C PRO A 192 20.17 -26.36 -7.03
N ARG A 193 21.23 -26.37 -6.22
CA ARG A 193 22.62 -26.38 -6.70
C ARG A 193 22.67 -27.48 -7.75
N ARG A 194 22.89 -27.12 -9.03
CA ARG A 194 23.08 -28.12 -10.08
C ARG A 194 24.16 -29.06 -9.54
N PRO A 195 23.92 -30.39 -9.46
CA PRO A 195 24.95 -31.30 -9.05
C PRO A 195 26.16 -31.02 -9.94
N THR A 196 27.27 -30.63 -9.31
CA THR A 196 28.52 -30.39 -10.02
C THR A 196 28.78 -31.66 -10.81
N ARG A 197 28.87 -31.54 -12.14
CA ARG A 197 29.16 -32.66 -13.03
C ARG A 197 30.56 -33.14 -12.64
N ARG A 198 30.62 -34.14 -11.75
CA ARG A 198 31.84 -34.78 -11.31
C ARG A 198 32.50 -35.28 -12.58
N SER A 199 33.65 -34.71 -12.91
CA SER A 199 34.41 -35.09 -14.10
C SER A 199 34.82 -36.55 -13.92
N HIS A 200 34.06 -37.46 -14.54
CA HIS A 200 34.51 -38.83 -14.74
C HIS A 200 35.62 -38.80 -15.82
N ARG A 201 36.81 -38.30 -15.45
CA ARG A 201 38.01 -38.33 -16.29
C ARG A 201 38.73 -39.68 -16.27
N HIS A 202 38.21 -40.70 -15.57
CA HIS A 202 38.87 -42.02 -15.48
C HIS A 202 37.93 -43.23 -15.64
N ALA A 203 36.76 -43.09 -16.30
CA ALA A 203 35.87 -44.22 -16.56
C ALA A 203 36.27 -45.09 -17.77
N TRP A 204 37.28 -44.70 -18.55
CA TRP A 204 37.69 -45.43 -19.77
C TRP A 204 38.71 -46.55 -19.54
N LEU A 205 39.33 -46.67 -18.36
CA LEU A 205 40.35 -47.68 -18.10
C LEU A 205 39.81 -49.04 -17.60
N SER A 206 38.51 -49.17 -17.33
CA SER A 206 37.93 -50.42 -16.79
C SER A 206 37.13 -51.25 -17.81
N CYS A 207 37.09 -50.84 -19.08
CA CYS A 207 36.42 -51.58 -20.15
C CYS A 207 37.37 -52.45 -21.00
N ALA A 208 38.68 -52.14 -21.02
CA ALA A 208 39.63 -52.83 -21.90
C ALA A 208 40.17 -54.18 -21.38
N THR A 209 40.05 -54.49 -20.08
CA THR A 209 40.56 -55.75 -19.51
C THR A 209 39.53 -56.87 -19.42
N ARG A 210 38.24 -56.62 -19.73
CA ARG A 210 37.19 -57.65 -19.66
C ARG A 210 36.91 -58.38 -20.98
N THR A 211 37.46 -57.92 -22.10
CA THR A 211 37.15 -58.47 -23.43
C THR A 211 38.14 -59.55 -23.90
N ILE A 212 39.37 -59.60 -23.35
CA ILE A 212 40.39 -60.59 -23.75
C ILE A 212 40.17 -61.95 -23.04
N ALA A 213 39.62 -61.97 -21.82
CA ALA A 213 39.37 -63.20 -21.06
C ALA A 213 38.14 -64.01 -21.55
N ALA A 214 37.31 -63.46 -22.45
CA ALA A 214 36.11 -64.11 -22.96
C ALA A 214 36.33 -64.86 -24.29
N TRP A 215 37.45 -64.65 -24.97
CA TRP A 215 37.74 -65.26 -26.28
C TRP A 215 38.39 -66.66 -26.17
N HIS A 216 39.16 -66.94 -25.11
CA HIS A 216 39.89 -68.21 -24.95
C HIS A 216 39.06 -69.41 -24.44
N ARG A 217 37.74 -69.30 -24.26
CA ARG A 217 36.89 -70.37 -23.69
C ARG A 217 35.88 -70.99 -24.65
N ARG A 218 36.14 -70.99 -25.96
CA ARG A 218 35.27 -71.67 -26.94
C ARG A 218 36.07 -72.45 -27.99
N THR A 219 36.65 -73.57 -27.58
CA THR A 219 37.02 -74.67 -28.50
C THR A 219 36.59 -76.00 -27.89
N PRO A 220 35.48 -76.62 -28.34
CA PRO A 220 35.18 -78.01 -28.02
C PRO A 220 36.09 -78.95 -28.85
N PRO A 221 36.53 -80.09 -28.29
CA PRO A 221 37.36 -81.06 -29.01
C PRO A 221 36.55 -81.85 -30.05
N THR A 222 37.08 -81.95 -31.27
CA THR A 222 36.60 -82.85 -32.32
C THR A 222 36.90 -84.30 -31.93
N GLY A 223 35.87 -85.05 -31.57
CA GLY A 223 35.95 -86.51 -31.41
C GLY A 223 35.84 -87.20 -32.77
N HIS A 224 36.94 -87.75 -33.26
CA HIS A 224 36.95 -88.80 -34.27
C HIS A 224 36.79 -90.15 -33.55
N ALA A 225 35.73 -90.89 -33.88
CA ALA A 225 35.65 -92.32 -33.64
C ALA A 225 35.46 -93.00 -35.00
N THR A 226 36.49 -93.72 -35.43
CA THR A 226 36.48 -94.64 -36.56
C THR A 226 36.55 -96.07 -36.03
N ARG A 227 35.80 -96.94 -36.71
CA ARG A 227 35.71 -98.40 -36.67
C ARG A 227 34.76 -99.02 -35.65
#